data_AF-A0A962FBS6-F1
#
_entry.id   AF-A0A962FBS6-F1
#
_cell.length_a   1.000
_cell.length_b   1.000
_cell.length_c   1.000
_cell.angle_alpha   90.00
_cell.angle_beta   90.00
_cell.angle_gamma   90.00
#
_symmetry.space_group_name_H-M   'P 1'
#
loop_
_entity.id
_entity.type
_entity.pdbx_description
1 polymer ?
#
loop_
_entity_poly.entity_id
_entity_poly.type
_entity_poly.pdbx_seq_one_letter_code
_entity_poly.pdbx_strand_id
1 'polypeptide(L)'
;MMPRVIERLIHKIEDDVQKFSKDNETIASQTNMLALNATIEAARSGEAGRGFIVVANEVKSLAKQAKENSDKFKSLIINRIQYGINVTEKMVQQVEGGRLTDMAQTLVQIIVRNLYERTADCRWWATDEAFWKCLEDPTPANREHATKRLGVINKFYGVYMNLVLADVEGNVLAISRPDLFPGAMAANVKREHWFFEAMKTHSGADYIVDDIHNSAIHNGNPTAVYSAAVRRGGEMQGQALGVLGVFFDWGPQSHVICCNEPTLTDEEKTRSRVLLLDGKLRIIQSSDGQGIYTPFDLDTGGQQHGSYYDAQGNIVAFARTIGYEEYDGLGWYGVVVQKPVSQAEIEKKLVDDGI
;
A
#
# COMPACT_ATOMS: atom_id res chain seq x y z
N MET A 1 -14.20 9.84 -2.02
CA MET A 1 -15.13 10.98 -1.82
C MET A 1 -16.59 10.57 -1.95
N MET A 2 -17.09 10.12 -3.12
CA MET A 2 -18.52 9.78 -3.31
C MET A 2 -19.12 8.81 -2.26
N PRO A 3 -18.47 7.69 -1.88
CA PRO A 3 -19.01 6.80 -0.85
C PRO A 3 -19.26 7.49 0.50
N ARG A 4 -18.34 8.38 0.92
CA ARG A 4 -18.45 9.16 2.16
C ARG A 4 -19.51 10.26 2.08
N VAL A 5 -19.73 10.84 0.90
CA VAL A 5 -20.84 11.79 0.67
C VAL A 5 -22.18 11.08 0.87
N ILE A 6 -22.34 9.87 0.32
CA ILE A 6 -23.55 9.05 0.52
C ILE A 6 -23.75 8.72 2.00
N GLU A 7 -22.71 8.28 2.69
CA GLU A 7 -22.74 8.02 4.14
C GLU A 7 -23.24 9.24 4.93
N ARG A 8 -22.66 10.43 4.64
CA ARG A 8 -23.06 11.68 5.30
C ARG A 8 -24.51 12.08 5.00
N LEU A 9 -24.98 11.85 3.78
CA LEU A 9 -26.38 12.09 3.39
C LEU A 9 -27.34 11.19 4.15
N ILE A 10 -27.02 9.90 4.32
CA ILE A 10 -27.87 8.97 5.06
C ILE A 10 -27.99 9.40 6.53
N HIS A 11 -26.89 9.85 7.15
CA HIS A 11 -26.94 10.42 8.50
C HIS A 11 -27.79 11.70 8.57
N LYS A 12 -27.66 12.63 7.60
CA LYS A 12 -28.54 13.82 7.54
C LYS A 12 -30.02 13.42 7.43
N ILE A 13 -30.34 12.42 6.60
CA ILE A 13 -31.72 11.90 6.47
C ILE A 13 -32.19 11.28 7.78
N GLU A 14 -31.33 10.58 8.52
CA GLU A 14 -31.66 10.06 9.85
C GLU A 14 -32.07 11.18 10.80
N ASP A 15 -31.25 12.23 10.90
CA ASP A 15 -31.49 13.39 11.75
C ASP A 15 -32.81 14.10 11.38
N ASP A 16 -33.06 14.31 10.08
CA ASP A 16 -34.28 14.93 9.58
C ASP A 16 -35.52 14.09 9.86
N VAL A 17 -35.46 12.77 9.68
CA VAL A 17 -36.57 11.85 10.00
C VAL A 17 -36.85 11.83 11.50
N GLN A 18 -35.81 11.83 12.34
CA GLN A 18 -35.99 11.89 13.80
C GLN A 18 -36.63 13.20 14.23
N LYS A 19 -36.19 14.33 13.67
CA LYS A 19 -36.76 15.65 13.93
C LYS A 19 -38.22 15.72 13.49
N PHE A 20 -38.53 15.32 12.25
CA PHE A 20 -39.89 15.32 11.72
C PHE A 20 -40.83 14.42 12.54
N SER A 21 -40.36 13.24 12.94
CA SER A 21 -41.14 12.32 13.79
C SER A 21 -41.47 12.98 15.14
N LYS A 22 -40.49 13.64 15.76
CA LYS A 22 -40.67 14.36 17.04
C LYS A 22 -41.65 15.53 16.91
N ASP A 23 -41.58 16.28 15.83
CA ASP A 23 -42.50 17.38 15.56
C ASP A 23 -43.94 16.86 15.37
N ASN A 24 -44.11 15.75 14.64
CA ASN A 24 -45.43 15.14 14.44
C ASN A 24 -46.01 14.51 15.72
N GLU A 25 -45.17 13.88 16.55
CA GLU A 25 -45.55 13.41 17.90
C GLU A 25 -46.07 14.59 18.75
N THR A 26 -45.43 15.76 18.65
CA THR A 26 -45.83 16.99 19.36
C THR A 26 -47.17 17.50 18.85
N ILE A 27 -47.37 17.59 17.53
CA ILE A 27 -48.64 18.01 16.92
C ILE A 27 -49.77 17.06 17.32
N ALA A 28 -49.58 15.75 17.20
CA ALA A 28 -50.59 14.76 17.58
C ALA A 28 -50.97 14.88 19.07
N SER A 29 -49.99 15.12 19.95
CA SER A 29 -50.24 15.34 21.38
C SER A 29 -51.05 16.62 21.63
N GLN A 30 -50.73 17.72 20.95
CA GLN A 30 -51.47 18.98 21.05
C GLN A 30 -52.90 18.85 20.52
N THR A 31 -53.10 18.19 19.37
CA THR A 31 -54.42 17.92 18.80
C THR A 31 -55.26 17.06 19.73
N ASN A 32 -54.67 16.03 20.35
CA ASN A 32 -55.36 15.20 21.35
C ASN A 32 -55.77 16.02 22.59
N MET A 33 -54.93 16.96 23.06
CA MET A 33 -55.27 17.87 24.15
C MET A 33 -56.39 18.85 23.78
N LEU A 34 -56.36 19.41 22.56
CA LEU A 34 -57.43 20.28 22.05
C LEU A 34 -58.77 19.54 21.97
N ALA A 35 -58.76 18.31 21.45
CA ALA A 35 -59.93 17.45 21.38
C ALA A 35 -60.46 17.09 22.78
N LEU A 36 -59.58 16.84 23.74
CA LEU A 36 -59.96 16.61 25.13
C LEU A 36 -60.65 17.84 25.74
N ASN A 37 -60.08 19.03 25.55
CA ASN A 37 -60.67 20.27 26.02
C ASN A 37 -62.05 20.52 25.39
N ALA A 38 -62.18 20.28 24.08
CA ALA A 38 -63.45 20.38 23.37
C ALA A 38 -64.49 19.37 23.91
N THR A 39 -64.06 18.15 24.24
CA THR A 39 -64.93 17.14 24.85
C THR A 39 -65.45 17.60 26.22
N ILE A 40 -64.58 18.19 27.05
CA ILE A 40 -64.94 18.73 28.38
C ILE A 40 -65.95 19.87 28.25
N GLU A 41 -65.71 20.83 27.35
CA GLU A 41 -66.60 21.99 27.18
C GLU A 41 -67.95 21.61 26.56
N ALA A 42 -67.95 20.63 25.64
CA ALA A 42 -69.17 20.10 25.06
C ALA A 42 -70.00 19.32 26.10
N ALA A 43 -69.36 18.58 27.02
CA ALA A 43 -70.05 17.97 28.16
C ALA A 43 -70.63 19.02 29.13
N ARG A 44 -69.91 20.11 29.37
CA ARG A 44 -70.37 21.24 30.20
C ARG A 44 -71.59 21.95 29.60
N SER A 45 -71.66 22.05 28.28
CA SER A 45 -72.77 22.68 27.54
C SER A 45 -74.06 21.83 27.47
N GLY A 46 -74.06 20.63 28.05
CA GLY A 46 -75.26 19.78 28.16
C GLY A 46 -75.84 19.38 26.80
N GLU A 47 -77.16 19.55 26.62
CA GLU A 47 -77.88 19.20 25.38
C GLU A 47 -77.34 19.94 24.13
N ALA A 48 -76.91 21.21 24.29
CA ALA A 48 -76.38 22.01 23.19
C ALA A 48 -75.00 21.53 22.69
N GLY A 49 -74.26 20.77 23.50
CA GLY A 49 -72.92 20.27 23.17
C GLY A 49 -72.88 18.87 22.54
N ARG A 50 -74.01 18.15 22.41
CA ARG A 50 -74.03 16.76 21.92
C ARG A 50 -73.37 16.56 20.56
N GLY A 51 -73.61 17.47 19.60
CA GLY A 51 -72.99 17.41 18.27
C GLY A 51 -71.47 17.64 18.32
N PHE A 52 -71.02 18.55 19.20
CA PHE A 52 -69.59 18.84 19.38
C PHE A 52 -68.82 17.69 20.04
N ILE A 53 -69.45 16.91 20.92
CA ILE A 53 -68.84 15.70 21.52
C ILE A 53 -68.44 14.69 20.44
N VAL A 54 -69.28 14.47 19.42
CA VAL A 54 -68.99 13.51 18.35
C VAL A 54 -67.75 13.95 17.57
N VAL A 55 -67.69 15.22 17.19
CA VAL A 55 -66.53 15.79 16.48
C VAL A 55 -65.27 15.72 17.34
N ALA A 56 -65.36 16.08 18.62
CA ALA A 56 -64.21 16.04 19.52
C ALA A 56 -63.66 14.61 19.70
N ASN A 57 -64.52 13.60 19.82
CA ASN A 57 -64.10 12.20 19.87
C ASN A 57 -63.44 11.74 18.57
N GLU A 58 -63.95 12.17 17.41
CA GLU A 58 -63.34 11.86 16.11
C GLU A 58 -61.94 12.48 15.98
N VAL A 59 -61.78 13.76 16.35
CA VAL A 59 -60.47 14.44 16.36
C VAL A 59 -59.50 13.76 17.32
N LYS A 60 -59.98 13.31 18.50
CA LYS A 60 -59.16 12.56 19.47
C LYS A 60 -58.69 11.22 18.89
N SER A 61 -59.60 10.49 18.21
CA SER A 61 -59.28 9.24 17.53
C SER A 61 -58.23 9.45 16.43
N LEU A 62 -58.42 10.47 15.59
CA LEU A 62 -57.46 10.85 14.54
C LEU A 62 -56.09 11.22 15.10
N ALA A 63 -56.04 11.98 16.19
CA ALA A 63 -54.78 12.34 16.85
C ALA A 63 -54.04 11.10 17.39
N LYS A 64 -54.78 10.14 17.97
CA LYS A 64 -54.20 8.86 18.43
C LYS A 64 -53.68 8.04 17.25
N GLN A 65 -54.44 7.91 16.17
CA GLN A 65 -54.01 7.21 14.95
C GLN A 65 -52.78 7.88 14.32
N ALA A 66 -52.72 9.21 14.30
CA ALA A 66 -51.57 9.96 13.80
C ALA A 66 -50.30 9.67 14.62
N LYS A 67 -50.42 9.59 15.95
CA LYS A 67 -49.31 9.19 16.83
C LYS A 67 -48.86 7.75 16.54
N GLU A 68 -49.79 6.79 16.53
CA GLU A 68 -49.48 5.39 16.26
C GLU A 68 -48.83 5.18 14.88
N ASN A 69 -49.30 5.90 13.86
CA ASN A 69 -48.70 5.87 12.52
C ASN A 69 -47.31 6.51 12.51
N SER A 70 -47.08 7.57 13.29
CA SER A 70 -45.76 8.19 13.44
C SER A 70 -44.77 7.24 14.11
N ASP A 71 -45.19 6.54 15.16
CA ASP A 71 -44.35 5.55 15.86
C ASP A 71 -43.99 4.37 14.94
N LYS A 72 -44.95 3.88 14.15
CA LYS A 72 -44.72 2.85 13.12
C LYS A 72 -43.78 3.34 12.01
N PHE A 73 -43.99 4.56 11.52
CA PHE A 73 -43.14 5.17 10.51
C PHE A 73 -41.70 5.31 11.01
N LYS A 74 -41.52 5.89 12.21
CA LYS A 74 -40.23 6.06 12.87
C LYS A 74 -39.49 4.74 13.01
N SER A 75 -40.14 3.71 13.56
CA SER A 75 -39.50 2.40 13.72
C SER A 75 -39.13 1.74 12.39
N LEU A 76 -40.03 1.76 11.39
CA LEU A 76 -39.76 1.17 10.08
C LEU A 76 -38.65 1.89 9.31
N ILE A 77 -38.65 3.23 9.31
CA ILE A 77 -37.69 4.02 8.55
C ILE A 77 -36.34 4.06 9.26
N ILE A 78 -36.27 4.26 10.57
CA ILE A 78 -35.00 4.26 11.30
C ILE A 78 -34.28 2.93 11.14
N ASN A 79 -34.98 1.80 11.26
CA ASN A 79 -34.36 0.47 11.06
C ASN A 79 -33.78 0.31 9.64
N ARG A 80 -34.47 0.86 8.62
CA ARG A 80 -33.98 0.82 7.23
C ARG A 80 -32.79 1.76 7.00
N ILE A 81 -32.81 2.94 7.63
CA ILE A 81 -31.69 3.90 7.59
C ILE A 81 -30.46 3.29 8.25
N GLN A 82 -30.60 2.69 9.44
CA GLN A 82 -29.51 2.01 10.13
C GLN A 82 -28.93 0.85 9.32
N TYR A 83 -29.78 0.07 8.66
CA TYR A 83 -29.31 -0.94 7.71
C TYR A 83 -28.54 -0.30 6.55
N GLY A 84 -29.04 0.81 6.00
CA GLY A 84 -28.36 1.61 4.98
C GLY A 84 -26.97 2.09 5.42
N ILE A 85 -26.86 2.66 6.62
CA ILE A 85 -25.58 3.11 7.22
C ILE A 85 -24.59 1.94 7.27
N ASN A 86 -24.98 0.80 7.84
CA ASN A 86 -24.12 -0.38 7.94
C ASN A 86 -23.64 -0.89 6.56
N VAL A 87 -24.51 -0.86 5.55
CA VAL A 87 -24.14 -1.26 4.18
C VAL A 87 -23.19 -0.23 3.55
N THR A 88 -23.46 1.06 3.74
CA THR A 88 -22.62 2.13 3.20
C THR A 88 -21.25 2.15 3.87
N GLU A 89 -21.15 1.95 5.19
CA GLU A 89 -19.86 1.82 5.89
C GLU A 89 -19.03 0.68 5.29
N LYS A 90 -19.61 -0.51 5.12
CA LYS A 90 -18.92 -1.65 4.49
C LYS A 90 -18.49 -1.33 3.05
N MET A 91 -19.34 -0.62 2.30
CA MET A 91 -19.03 -0.21 0.94
C MET A 91 -17.88 0.80 0.90
N VAL A 92 -17.84 1.79 1.80
CA VAL A 92 -16.73 2.75 1.93
C VAL A 92 -15.43 2.01 2.19
N GLN A 93 -15.42 1.09 3.15
CA GLN A 93 -14.25 0.28 3.49
C GLN A 93 -13.77 -0.56 2.29
N GLN A 94 -14.70 -1.23 1.60
CA GLN A 94 -14.38 -2.08 0.46
C GLN A 94 -13.87 -1.29 -0.75
N VAL A 95 -14.47 -0.14 -1.05
CA VAL A 95 -14.09 0.67 -2.22
C VAL A 95 -12.79 1.42 -1.98
N GLU A 96 -12.63 2.09 -0.82
CA GLU A 96 -11.41 2.83 -0.51
C GLU A 96 -10.25 1.85 -0.24
N GLY A 97 -10.46 0.85 0.60
CA GLY A 97 -9.45 -0.15 0.95
C GLY A 97 -9.07 -1.04 -0.23
N GLY A 98 -10.05 -1.53 -1.00
CA GLY A 98 -9.81 -2.39 -2.17
C GLY A 98 -8.94 -1.71 -3.23
N ARG A 99 -9.28 -0.48 -3.62
CA ARG A 99 -8.48 0.28 -4.60
C ARG A 99 -7.03 0.47 -4.14
N LEU A 100 -6.83 0.83 -2.87
CA LEU A 100 -5.48 1.03 -2.33
C LEU A 100 -4.71 -0.30 -2.22
N THR A 101 -5.41 -1.41 -1.95
CA THR A 101 -4.83 -2.76 -1.93
C THR A 101 -4.36 -3.18 -3.32
N ASP A 102 -5.18 -2.97 -4.35
CA ASP A 102 -4.82 -3.27 -5.75
C ASP A 102 -3.62 -2.43 -6.21
N MET A 103 -3.57 -1.17 -5.78
CA MET A 103 -2.42 -0.31 -6.03
C MET A 103 -1.17 -0.84 -5.31
N ALA A 104 -1.25 -1.17 -4.02
CA ALA A 104 -0.14 -1.75 -3.28
C ALA A 104 0.39 -3.03 -3.95
N GLN A 105 -0.51 -3.89 -4.42
CA GLN A 105 -0.18 -5.11 -5.16
C GLN A 105 0.56 -4.77 -6.46
N THR A 106 0.04 -3.83 -7.25
CA THR A 106 0.66 -3.43 -8.52
C THR A 106 2.08 -2.90 -8.30
N LEU A 107 2.26 -1.99 -7.34
CA LEU A 107 3.54 -1.34 -7.07
C LEU A 107 4.62 -2.34 -6.64
N VAL A 108 4.29 -3.27 -5.73
CA VAL A 108 5.25 -4.29 -5.30
C VAL A 108 5.53 -5.33 -6.38
N GLN A 109 4.58 -5.58 -7.29
CA GLN A 109 4.79 -6.50 -8.41
C GLN A 109 5.67 -5.90 -9.51
N ILE A 110 5.59 -4.59 -9.74
CA ILE A 110 6.48 -3.90 -10.69
C ILE A 110 7.94 -4.15 -10.30
N ILE A 111 8.30 -4.00 -9.01
CA ILE A 111 9.69 -4.18 -8.60
C ILE A 111 10.15 -5.64 -8.70
N VAL A 112 9.31 -6.63 -8.33
CA VAL A 112 9.66 -8.05 -8.44
C VAL A 112 9.93 -8.43 -9.89
N ARG A 113 9.02 -8.05 -10.79
CA ARG A 113 9.16 -8.34 -12.22
C ARG A 113 10.36 -7.62 -12.82
N ASN A 114 10.59 -6.38 -12.41
CA ASN A 114 11.76 -5.62 -12.84
C ASN A 114 13.02 -6.38 -12.40
N LEU A 115 13.12 -6.82 -11.16
CA LEU A 115 14.30 -7.48 -10.61
C LEU A 115 14.56 -8.90 -11.11
N TYR A 116 13.55 -9.62 -11.63
CA TYR A 116 13.69 -11.01 -12.08
C TYR A 116 14.85 -11.26 -13.05
N GLU A 117 14.99 -10.42 -14.08
CA GLU A 117 16.00 -10.60 -15.15
C GLU A 117 17.45 -10.62 -14.61
N ARG A 118 17.69 -10.01 -13.45
CA ARG A 118 19.01 -9.91 -12.80
C ARG A 118 19.53 -11.28 -12.38
N THR A 119 18.61 -12.17 -12.02
CA THR A 119 18.94 -13.55 -11.66
C THR A 119 19.59 -14.27 -12.84
N ALA A 120 19.12 -14.03 -14.07
CA ALA A 120 19.71 -14.59 -15.28
C ALA A 120 20.99 -13.83 -15.67
N ASP A 121 20.98 -12.50 -15.62
CA ASP A 121 22.11 -11.64 -15.98
C ASP A 121 23.39 -12.04 -15.21
N CYS A 122 23.32 -12.12 -13.88
CA CYS A 122 24.51 -12.42 -13.07
C CYS A 122 25.10 -13.80 -13.37
N ARG A 123 24.26 -14.82 -13.56
CA ARG A 123 24.68 -16.19 -13.91
C ARG A 123 25.29 -16.25 -15.30
N TRP A 124 24.65 -15.62 -16.28
CA TRP A 124 25.15 -15.59 -17.65
C TRP A 124 26.50 -14.88 -17.73
N TRP A 125 26.64 -13.70 -17.13
CA TRP A 125 27.88 -12.95 -17.16
C TRP A 125 29.00 -13.63 -16.37
N ALA A 126 28.69 -14.40 -15.32
CA ALA A 126 29.68 -15.18 -14.59
C ALA A 126 30.38 -16.26 -15.46
N THR A 127 29.88 -16.54 -16.67
CA THR A 127 30.52 -17.45 -17.64
C THR A 127 31.51 -16.75 -18.60
N ASP A 128 31.60 -15.42 -18.60
CA ASP A 128 32.46 -14.66 -19.53
C ASP A 128 33.93 -15.03 -19.35
N GLU A 129 34.58 -15.35 -20.47
CA GLU A 129 35.98 -15.76 -20.55
C GLU A 129 36.95 -14.80 -19.85
N ALA A 130 36.70 -13.50 -19.97
CA ALA A 130 37.56 -12.50 -19.35
C ALA A 130 37.56 -12.59 -17.82
N PHE A 131 36.48 -13.07 -17.21
CA PHE A 131 36.33 -13.09 -15.76
C PHE A 131 37.04 -14.29 -15.16
N TRP A 132 36.76 -15.50 -15.65
CA TRP A 132 37.42 -16.69 -15.11
C TRP A 132 38.92 -16.72 -15.46
N LYS A 133 39.35 -16.23 -16.63
CA LYS A 133 40.79 -16.07 -16.93
C LYS A 133 41.50 -15.10 -16.00
N CYS A 134 40.84 -13.98 -15.68
CA CYS A 134 41.37 -13.01 -14.71
C CYS A 134 41.50 -13.63 -13.31
N LEU A 135 40.55 -14.46 -12.90
CA LEU A 135 40.60 -15.14 -11.61
C LEU A 135 41.64 -16.28 -11.56
N GLU A 136 41.86 -16.99 -12.66
CA GLU A 136 42.91 -18.02 -12.73
C GLU A 136 44.32 -17.43 -12.77
N ASP A 137 44.50 -16.33 -13.49
CA ASP A 137 45.78 -15.66 -13.66
C ASP A 137 45.61 -14.13 -13.60
N PRO A 138 45.67 -13.51 -12.41
CA PRO A 138 45.29 -12.11 -12.19
C PRO A 138 46.40 -11.12 -12.58
N THR A 139 46.99 -11.29 -13.76
CA THR A 139 47.96 -10.35 -14.35
C THR A 139 47.33 -8.98 -14.60
N PRO A 140 48.13 -7.90 -14.65
CA PRO A 140 47.61 -6.57 -14.98
C PRO A 140 46.80 -6.53 -16.29
N ALA A 141 47.25 -7.29 -17.31
CA ALA A 141 46.56 -7.38 -18.60
C ALA A 141 45.18 -8.06 -18.48
N ASN A 142 45.07 -9.15 -17.73
CA ASN A 142 43.80 -9.85 -17.53
C ASN A 142 42.82 -9.01 -16.68
N ARG A 143 43.32 -8.32 -15.64
CA ARG A 143 42.50 -7.38 -14.84
C ARG A 143 41.96 -6.22 -15.68
N GLU A 144 42.79 -5.63 -16.52
CA GLU A 144 42.38 -4.57 -17.44
C GLU A 144 41.35 -5.08 -18.45
N HIS A 145 41.54 -6.29 -18.99
CA HIS A 145 40.60 -6.90 -19.92
C HIS A 145 39.24 -7.17 -19.25
N ALA A 146 39.24 -7.77 -18.05
CA ALA A 146 38.02 -7.99 -17.27
C ALA A 146 37.30 -6.67 -16.94
N THR A 147 38.03 -5.64 -16.52
CA THR A 147 37.50 -4.29 -16.26
C THR A 147 36.83 -3.71 -17.51
N LYS A 148 37.46 -3.80 -18.68
CA LYS A 148 36.88 -3.36 -19.96
C LYS A 148 35.61 -4.13 -20.30
N ARG A 149 35.60 -5.46 -20.11
CA ARG A 149 34.42 -6.31 -20.36
C ARG A 149 33.26 -5.96 -19.44
N LEU A 150 33.50 -5.82 -18.14
CA LEU A 150 32.51 -5.34 -17.17
C LEU A 150 31.97 -3.95 -17.58
N GLY A 151 32.83 -3.04 -18.00
CA GLY A 151 32.44 -1.72 -18.49
C GLY A 151 31.53 -1.78 -19.74
N VAL A 152 31.82 -2.68 -20.69
CA VAL A 152 30.97 -2.89 -21.87
C VAL A 152 29.60 -3.42 -21.46
N ILE A 153 29.53 -4.41 -20.57
CA ILE A 153 28.26 -4.93 -20.06
C ILE A 153 27.48 -3.79 -19.40
N ASN A 154 28.06 -3.12 -18.41
CA ASN A 154 27.37 -2.07 -17.67
C ASN A 154 26.88 -0.92 -18.58
N LYS A 155 27.59 -0.59 -19.66
CA LYS A 155 27.17 0.42 -20.65
C LYS A 155 25.83 0.10 -21.32
N PHE A 156 25.51 -1.18 -21.55
CA PHE A 156 24.25 -1.59 -22.18
C PHE A 156 23.12 -1.81 -21.18
N TYR A 157 23.43 -1.84 -19.88
CA TYR A 157 22.47 -2.08 -18.81
C TYR A 157 22.53 -0.93 -17.78
N GLY A 158 21.85 0.17 -18.10
CA GLY A 158 21.89 1.40 -17.31
C GLY A 158 21.30 1.33 -15.90
N VAL A 159 20.73 0.19 -15.50
CA VAL A 159 20.14 -0.04 -14.16
C VAL A 159 21.17 -0.43 -13.10
N TYR A 160 22.39 -0.78 -13.51
CA TYR A 160 23.46 -1.20 -12.60
C TYR A 160 24.40 -0.04 -12.32
N MET A 161 24.61 0.26 -11.03
CA MET A 161 25.63 1.23 -10.63
C MET A 161 27.03 0.71 -10.91
N ASN A 162 27.26 -0.60 -10.68
CA ASN A 162 28.56 -1.24 -10.86
C ASN A 162 28.42 -2.77 -11.01
N LEU A 163 29.45 -3.39 -11.56
CA LEU A 163 29.68 -4.83 -11.56
C LEU A 163 31.05 -5.05 -10.91
N VAL A 164 31.16 -6.01 -10.00
CA VAL A 164 32.36 -6.22 -9.17
C VAL A 164 32.79 -7.68 -9.28
N LEU A 165 34.02 -7.90 -9.74
CA LEU A 165 34.65 -9.22 -9.79
C LEU A 165 35.64 -9.35 -8.64
N ALA A 166 35.45 -10.34 -7.78
CA ALA A 166 36.32 -10.61 -6.64
C ALA A 166 36.83 -12.06 -6.63
N ASP A 167 38.07 -12.25 -6.16
CA ASP A 167 38.70 -13.56 -6.02
C ASP A 167 38.15 -14.36 -4.82
N VAL A 168 38.61 -15.60 -4.64
CA VAL A 168 38.22 -16.46 -3.49
C VAL A 168 38.58 -15.88 -2.11
N GLU A 169 39.52 -14.95 -2.06
CA GLU A 169 39.89 -14.22 -0.83
C GLU A 169 39.06 -12.95 -0.64
N GLY A 170 38.16 -12.64 -1.57
CA GLY A 170 37.30 -11.47 -1.59
C GLY A 170 38.00 -10.20 -2.06
N ASN A 171 39.23 -10.25 -2.58
CA ASN A 171 39.88 -9.07 -3.13
C ASN A 171 39.25 -8.72 -4.47
N VAL A 172 38.87 -7.44 -4.64
CA VAL A 172 38.31 -6.97 -5.91
C VAL A 172 39.42 -6.90 -6.96
N LEU A 173 39.22 -7.56 -8.10
CA LEU A 173 40.19 -7.63 -9.19
C LEU A 173 39.81 -6.75 -10.38
N ALA A 174 38.51 -6.53 -10.59
CA ALA A 174 37.99 -5.71 -11.67
C ALA A 174 36.60 -5.16 -11.31
N ILE A 175 36.30 -3.95 -11.80
CA ILE A 175 34.98 -3.32 -11.66
C ILE A 175 34.55 -2.64 -12.96
N SER A 176 33.25 -2.48 -13.18
CA SER A 176 32.74 -1.85 -14.42
C SER A 176 32.94 -0.33 -14.51
N ARG A 177 32.98 0.36 -13.36
CA ARG A 177 33.08 1.83 -13.29
C ARG A 177 34.17 2.31 -12.32
N PRO A 178 35.46 2.04 -12.62
CA PRO A 178 36.56 2.42 -11.74
C PRO A 178 36.68 3.92 -11.52
N ASP A 179 36.28 4.73 -12.51
CA ASP A 179 36.33 6.19 -12.41
C ASP A 179 35.31 6.76 -11.39
N LEU A 180 34.17 6.08 -11.22
CA LEU A 180 33.12 6.51 -10.28
C LEU A 180 33.30 5.90 -8.88
N PHE A 181 33.86 4.69 -8.80
CA PHE A 181 34.00 3.94 -7.56
C PHE A 181 35.43 3.43 -7.35
N PRO A 182 36.44 4.32 -7.28
CA PRO A 182 37.83 3.89 -7.10
C PRO A 182 38.06 3.12 -5.80
N GLY A 183 37.28 3.43 -4.74
CA GLY A 183 37.32 2.71 -3.47
C GLY A 183 36.87 1.25 -3.56
N ALA A 184 35.99 0.91 -4.51
CA ALA A 184 35.57 -0.46 -4.74
C ALA A 184 36.70 -1.34 -5.29
N MET A 185 37.59 -0.79 -6.12
CA MET A 185 38.74 -1.52 -6.66
C MET A 185 39.74 -1.91 -5.56
N ALA A 186 39.83 -1.13 -4.49
CA ALA A 186 40.72 -1.40 -3.36
C ALA A 186 40.06 -2.22 -2.23
N ALA A 187 38.80 -2.62 -2.41
CA ALA A 187 38.04 -3.27 -1.36
C ALA A 187 38.34 -4.78 -1.24
N ASN A 188 38.13 -5.30 -0.03
CA ASN A 188 37.95 -6.72 0.21
C ASN A 188 36.51 -6.98 0.65
N VAL A 189 35.78 -7.78 -0.11
CA VAL A 189 34.34 -8.05 0.06
C VAL A 189 34.07 -9.43 0.68
N LYS A 190 35.08 -10.11 1.22
CA LYS A 190 34.96 -11.49 1.73
C LYS A 190 33.86 -11.67 2.77
N ARG A 191 33.57 -10.60 3.54
CA ARG A 191 32.60 -10.58 4.63
C ARG A 191 31.21 -10.10 4.20
N GLU A 192 31.06 -9.65 2.96
CA GLU A 192 29.76 -9.25 2.44
C GLU A 192 28.89 -10.49 2.23
N HIS A 193 27.60 -10.38 2.55
CA HIS A 193 26.67 -11.51 2.51
C HIS A 193 26.55 -12.10 1.10
N TRP A 194 26.34 -11.26 0.09
CA TRP A 194 26.28 -11.67 -1.32
C TRP A 194 27.51 -12.47 -1.76
N PHE A 195 28.72 -12.06 -1.35
CA PHE A 195 29.95 -12.74 -1.71
C PHE A 195 30.06 -14.09 -1.00
N PHE A 196 29.85 -14.08 0.31
CA PHE A 196 30.02 -15.25 1.16
C PHE A 196 29.04 -16.37 0.79
N GLU A 197 27.77 -16.04 0.52
CA GLU A 197 26.79 -17.03 0.10
C GLU A 197 27.02 -17.50 -1.35
N ALA A 198 27.41 -16.61 -2.27
CA ALA A 198 27.69 -17.00 -3.65
C ALA A 198 28.85 -18.01 -3.74
N MET A 199 29.88 -17.87 -2.91
CA MET A 199 30.99 -18.82 -2.84
C MET A 199 30.58 -20.22 -2.34
N LYS A 200 29.43 -20.37 -1.67
CA LYS A 200 28.90 -21.66 -1.21
C LYS A 200 28.01 -22.37 -2.23
N THR A 201 27.67 -21.69 -3.32
CA THR A 201 26.85 -22.29 -4.37
C THR A 201 27.55 -23.50 -5.01
N HIS A 202 26.77 -24.42 -5.57
CA HIS A 202 27.27 -25.69 -6.09
C HIS A 202 27.36 -25.68 -7.61
N SER A 203 26.48 -24.94 -8.29
CA SER A 203 26.41 -24.85 -9.74
C SER A 203 26.46 -23.42 -10.26
N GLY A 204 26.81 -23.24 -11.54
CA GLY A 204 26.65 -21.97 -12.26
C GLY A 204 25.19 -21.59 -12.52
N ALA A 205 24.25 -22.52 -12.29
CA ALA A 205 22.82 -22.25 -12.29
C ALA A 205 22.33 -21.55 -11.00
N ASP A 206 23.13 -21.58 -9.94
CA ASP A 206 22.79 -20.97 -8.65
C ASP A 206 23.08 -19.47 -8.67
N TYR A 207 22.32 -18.71 -7.88
CA TYR A 207 22.54 -17.28 -7.67
C TYR A 207 22.12 -16.90 -6.26
N ILE A 208 22.62 -15.77 -5.78
CA ILE A 208 22.24 -15.17 -4.50
C ILE A 208 21.71 -13.76 -4.74
N VAL A 209 20.66 -13.41 -4.01
CA VAL A 209 20.12 -12.06 -3.95
C VAL A 209 20.25 -11.56 -2.52
N ASP A 210 20.89 -10.41 -2.37
CA ASP A 210 21.00 -9.73 -1.09
C ASP A 210 19.80 -8.81 -0.84
N ASP A 211 19.46 -8.59 0.44
CA ASP A 211 18.42 -7.62 0.81
C ASP A 211 18.90 -6.18 0.57
N ILE A 212 17.98 -5.22 0.56
CA ILE A 212 18.31 -3.82 0.29
C ILE A 212 19.16 -3.25 1.43
N HIS A 213 20.32 -2.70 1.05
CA HIS A 213 21.24 -2.07 1.99
C HIS A 213 22.06 -0.97 1.32
N ASN A 214 22.71 -0.15 2.14
CA ASN A 214 23.65 0.86 1.68
C ASN A 214 25.02 0.22 1.46
N SER A 215 25.56 0.31 0.24
CA SER A 215 26.84 -0.29 -0.09
C SER A 215 28.02 0.60 0.30
N ALA A 216 28.86 0.13 1.22
CA ALA A 216 30.05 0.86 1.67
C ALA A 216 31.05 1.15 0.54
N ILE A 217 31.19 0.23 -0.41
CA ILE A 217 32.10 0.39 -1.57
C ILE A 217 31.53 1.27 -2.70
N HIS A 218 30.28 1.73 -2.55
CA HIS A 218 29.57 2.58 -3.51
C HIS A 218 29.05 3.88 -2.85
N ASN A 219 29.85 4.47 -1.96
CA ASN A 219 29.55 5.73 -1.26
C ASN A 219 28.27 5.71 -0.42
N GLY A 220 27.84 4.54 0.05
CA GLY A 220 26.60 4.38 0.81
C GLY A 220 25.33 4.41 -0.04
N ASN A 221 25.44 4.36 -1.37
CA ASN A 221 24.27 4.28 -2.23
C ASN A 221 23.45 3.01 -1.93
N PRO A 222 22.11 3.11 -1.92
CA PRO A 222 21.25 1.96 -1.69
C PRO A 222 21.31 1.00 -2.87
N THR A 223 21.41 -0.29 -2.61
CA THR A 223 21.57 -1.31 -3.64
C THR A 223 20.82 -2.60 -3.31
N ALA A 224 20.49 -3.33 -4.37
CA ALA A 224 20.24 -4.77 -4.30
C ALA A 224 21.40 -5.47 -5.03
N VAL A 225 21.98 -6.51 -4.43
CA VAL A 225 23.11 -7.21 -5.03
C VAL A 225 22.67 -8.59 -5.50
N TYR A 226 22.86 -8.85 -6.79
CA TYR A 226 22.72 -10.17 -7.39
C TYR A 226 24.12 -10.73 -7.58
N SER A 227 24.34 -11.99 -7.23
CA SER A 227 25.66 -12.57 -7.32
C SER A 227 25.65 -14.02 -7.75
N ALA A 228 26.69 -14.38 -8.49
CA ALA A 228 26.93 -15.73 -8.97
C ALA A 228 28.42 -16.06 -8.86
N ALA A 229 28.73 -17.32 -8.55
CA ALA A 229 30.10 -17.80 -8.55
C ALA A 229 30.64 -17.84 -9.98
N VAL A 230 31.81 -17.24 -10.19
CA VAL A 230 32.56 -17.39 -11.44
C VAL A 230 33.35 -18.68 -11.36
N ARG A 231 33.08 -19.62 -12.27
CA ARG A 231 33.62 -20.98 -12.22
C ARG A 231 34.67 -21.20 -13.30
N ARG A 232 35.59 -22.11 -13.02
CA ARG A 232 36.67 -22.50 -13.93
C ARG A 232 36.13 -22.84 -15.32
N GLY A 233 36.72 -22.25 -16.35
CA GLY A 233 36.32 -22.43 -17.75
C GLY A 233 34.91 -21.92 -18.09
N GLY A 234 34.24 -21.20 -17.19
CA GLY A 234 32.82 -20.83 -17.34
C GLY A 234 31.88 -22.03 -17.24
N GLU A 235 32.34 -23.17 -16.72
CA GLU A 235 31.56 -24.41 -16.68
C GLU A 235 30.56 -24.43 -15.51
N MET A 236 29.36 -24.96 -15.77
CA MET A 236 28.28 -25.08 -14.77
C MET A 236 28.67 -25.85 -13.51
N GLN A 237 29.58 -26.81 -13.61
CA GLN A 237 30.05 -27.64 -12.49
C GLN A 237 31.53 -27.40 -12.18
N GLY A 238 32.12 -26.33 -12.74
CA GLY A 238 33.50 -25.96 -12.49
C GLY A 238 33.74 -25.53 -11.05
N GLN A 239 34.99 -25.62 -10.61
CA GLN A 239 35.42 -25.08 -9.32
C GLN A 239 35.15 -23.56 -9.28
N ALA A 240 34.56 -23.06 -8.19
CA ALA A 240 34.40 -21.63 -7.97
C ALA A 240 35.78 -20.96 -7.79
N LEU A 241 36.05 -19.95 -8.63
CA LEU A 241 37.29 -19.18 -8.64
C LEU A 241 37.13 -17.79 -8.00
N GLY A 242 35.89 -17.35 -7.80
CA GLY A 242 35.55 -16.04 -7.30
C GLY A 242 34.06 -15.77 -7.48
N VAL A 243 33.65 -14.51 -7.31
CA VAL A 243 32.25 -14.09 -7.42
C VAL A 243 32.14 -12.86 -8.29
N LEU A 244 31.10 -12.85 -9.13
CA LEU A 244 30.61 -11.66 -9.80
C LEU A 244 29.43 -11.10 -8.99
N GLY A 245 29.59 -9.89 -8.45
CA GLY A 245 28.54 -9.11 -7.82
C GLY A 245 27.97 -8.07 -8.80
N VAL A 246 26.66 -8.05 -8.94
CA VAL A 246 25.91 -7.17 -9.83
C VAL A 246 25.11 -6.20 -8.96
N PHE A 247 25.53 -4.94 -8.91
CA PHE A 247 24.98 -3.93 -8.01
C PHE A 247 23.90 -3.12 -8.72
N PHE A 248 22.64 -3.47 -8.45
CA PHE A 248 21.47 -2.73 -8.95
C PHE A 248 21.33 -1.42 -8.18
N ASP A 249 21.08 -0.33 -8.90
CA ASP A 249 20.84 0.98 -8.30
C ASP A 249 19.40 1.07 -7.78
N TRP A 250 19.23 0.80 -6.47
CA TRP A 250 17.90 0.72 -5.85
C TRP A 250 17.19 2.07 -5.82
N GLY A 251 17.94 3.15 -5.59
CA GLY A 251 17.38 4.48 -5.29
C GLY A 251 16.45 4.99 -6.38
N PRO A 252 16.93 5.15 -7.64
CA PRO A 252 16.11 5.69 -8.73
C PRO A 252 14.86 4.86 -9.02
N GLN A 253 15.00 3.54 -9.13
CA GLN A 253 13.89 2.66 -9.54
C GLN A 253 12.81 2.58 -8.45
N SER A 254 13.21 2.39 -7.20
CA SER A 254 12.25 2.38 -6.08
C SER A 254 11.57 3.73 -5.91
N HIS A 255 12.28 4.85 -6.13
CA HIS A 255 11.69 6.19 -6.07
C HIS A 255 10.57 6.36 -7.10
N VAL A 256 10.80 5.94 -8.35
CA VAL A 256 9.76 5.98 -9.39
C VAL A 256 8.54 5.17 -8.97
N ILE A 257 8.73 3.97 -8.41
CA ILE A 257 7.63 3.12 -7.93
C ILE A 257 6.82 3.78 -6.82
N CYS A 258 7.46 4.46 -5.86
CA CYS A 258 6.74 5.09 -4.76
C CYS A 258 6.16 6.47 -5.08
N CYS A 259 6.72 7.19 -6.05
CA CYS A 259 6.40 8.61 -6.30
C CYS A 259 5.66 8.85 -7.62
N ASN A 260 5.93 8.05 -8.66
CA ASN A 260 5.49 8.29 -10.02
C ASN A 260 4.48 7.25 -10.52
N GLU A 261 4.69 5.97 -10.22
CA GLU A 261 3.77 4.88 -10.58
C GLU A 261 2.41 4.87 -9.84
N PRO A 262 2.26 5.37 -8.59
CA PRO A 262 0.97 5.34 -7.92
C PRO A 262 -0.08 6.18 -8.67
N THR A 263 -1.23 5.59 -8.95
CA THR A 263 -2.36 6.24 -9.64
C THR A 263 -3.19 7.13 -8.72
N LEU A 264 -2.50 7.99 -7.97
CA LEU A 264 -3.08 8.96 -7.04
C LEU A 264 -3.22 10.32 -7.73
N THR A 265 -4.35 11.00 -7.51
CA THR A 265 -4.48 12.42 -7.89
C THR A 265 -3.54 13.29 -7.04
N ASP A 266 -3.26 14.52 -7.47
CA ASP A 266 -2.39 15.42 -6.70
C ASP A 266 -2.91 15.69 -5.29
N GLU A 267 -4.24 15.82 -5.14
CA GLU A 267 -4.89 15.94 -3.83
C GLU A 267 -4.66 14.67 -2.98
N GLU A 268 -4.83 13.48 -3.58
CA GLU A 268 -4.60 12.22 -2.88
C GLU A 268 -3.15 12.05 -2.44
N LYS A 269 -2.17 12.49 -3.24
CA LYS A 269 -0.75 12.45 -2.89
C LYS A 269 -0.46 13.25 -1.62
N THR A 270 -1.13 14.38 -1.39
CA THR A 270 -0.92 15.18 -0.17
C THR A 270 -1.36 14.48 1.12
N ARG A 271 -2.26 13.50 0.99
CA ARG A 271 -2.85 12.75 2.10
C ARG A 271 -2.48 11.27 2.09
N SER A 272 -1.54 10.86 1.24
CA SER A 272 -1.12 9.47 1.09
C SER A 272 0.38 9.33 1.24
N ARG A 273 0.80 8.16 1.71
CA ARG A 273 2.18 7.74 1.79
C ARG A 273 2.29 6.34 1.22
N VAL A 274 3.18 6.17 0.24
CA VAL A 274 3.42 4.89 -0.43
C VAL A 274 4.78 4.37 0.03
N LEU A 275 4.82 3.09 0.42
CA LEU A 275 6.00 2.44 0.97
C LEU A 275 6.28 1.13 0.24
N LEU A 276 7.55 0.80 0.16
CA LEU A 276 8.02 -0.57 -0.05
C LEU A 276 8.67 -1.03 1.25
N LEU A 277 8.30 -2.22 1.73
CA LEU A 277 8.88 -2.86 2.90
C LEU A 277 9.61 -4.14 2.50
N ASP A 278 10.71 -4.45 3.18
CA ASP A 278 11.37 -5.75 3.04
C ASP A 278 10.58 -6.88 3.75
N GLY A 279 11.09 -8.12 3.65
CA GLY A 279 10.47 -9.28 4.30
C GLY A 279 10.50 -9.24 5.84
N LYS A 280 11.24 -8.29 6.42
CA LYS A 280 11.31 -8.02 7.87
C LYS A 280 10.51 -6.77 8.26
N LEU A 281 9.66 -6.28 7.35
CA LEU A 281 8.82 -5.09 7.53
C LEU A 281 9.62 -3.80 7.77
N ARG A 282 10.88 -3.72 7.32
CA ARG A 282 11.63 -2.46 7.32
C ARG A 282 11.32 -1.68 6.06
N ILE A 283 11.19 -0.36 6.17
CA ILE A 283 10.95 0.51 5.03
C ILE A 283 12.20 0.54 4.14
N ILE A 284 12.09 0.05 2.90
CA ILE A 284 13.17 0.08 1.90
C ILE A 284 12.97 1.20 0.87
N GLN A 285 11.76 1.76 0.78
CA GLN A 285 11.49 3.02 0.08
C GLN A 285 10.20 3.66 0.60
N SER A 286 10.13 5.00 0.53
CA SER A 286 8.94 5.77 0.89
C SER A 286 8.74 6.98 -0.03
N SER A 287 7.49 7.32 -0.33
CA SER A 287 7.15 8.48 -1.18
C SER A 287 7.51 9.84 -0.58
N ASP A 288 7.67 9.92 0.75
CA ASP A 288 8.04 11.13 1.48
C ASP A 288 9.51 11.15 1.96
N GLY A 289 10.27 10.10 1.62
CA GLY A 289 11.66 9.92 2.04
C GLY A 289 11.86 9.70 3.54
N GLN A 290 10.81 9.50 4.33
CA GLN A 290 10.90 9.35 5.78
C GLN A 290 10.99 7.89 6.22
N GLY A 291 11.69 7.63 7.32
CA GLY A 291 11.73 6.31 7.96
C GLY A 291 12.45 5.22 7.15
N ILE A 292 13.25 5.58 6.15
CA ILE A 292 14.03 4.58 5.39
C ILE A 292 14.92 3.77 6.36
N TYR A 293 14.89 2.45 6.20
CA TYR A 293 15.50 1.41 7.02
C TYR A 293 15.00 1.29 8.46
N THR A 294 13.89 1.93 8.81
CA THR A 294 13.22 1.70 10.11
C THR A 294 12.10 0.66 9.98
N PRO A 295 11.80 -0.11 11.04
CA PRO A 295 10.63 -0.98 11.06
C PRO A 295 9.33 -0.21 10.85
N PHE A 296 8.38 -0.82 10.15
CA PHE A 296 7.00 -0.36 10.03
C PHE A 296 6.07 -1.42 10.65
N ASP A 297 5.19 -0.99 11.54
CA ASP A 297 4.26 -1.87 12.25
C ASP A 297 3.05 -2.21 11.37
N LEU A 298 3.26 -3.13 10.42
CA LEU A 298 2.22 -3.61 9.52
C LEU A 298 1.45 -4.76 10.16
N ASP A 299 0.16 -4.56 10.41
CA ASP A 299 -0.75 -5.65 10.79
C ASP A 299 -1.35 -6.29 9.53
N THR A 300 -0.90 -7.50 9.22
CA THR A 300 -1.41 -8.25 8.06
C THR A 300 -2.65 -9.08 8.40
N GLY A 301 -2.96 -9.30 9.68
CA GLY A 301 -3.99 -10.27 10.09
C GLY A 301 -3.77 -11.68 9.52
N GLY A 302 -2.53 -12.04 9.16
CA GLY A 302 -2.18 -13.29 8.49
C GLY A 302 -2.53 -13.36 7.00
N GLN A 303 -3.01 -12.26 6.39
CA GLN A 303 -3.33 -12.18 4.97
C GLN A 303 -2.10 -11.78 4.14
N GLN A 304 -2.09 -12.16 2.86
CA GLN A 304 -1.05 -11.72 1.92
C GLN A 304 -1.32 -10.32 1.37
N HIS A 305 -2.58 -9.89 1.35
CA HIS A 305 -2.98 -8.54 0.94
C HIS A 305 -4.27 -8.16 1.67
N GLY A 306 -4.54 -6.87 1.80
CA GLY A 306 -5.74 -6.37 2.45
C GLY A 306 -5.60 -4.92 2.89
N SER A 307 -6.59 -4.45 3.64
CA SER A 307 -6.56 -3.11 4.22
C SER A 307 -7.24 -3.07 5.58
N TYR A 308 -6.77 -2.20 6.46
CA TYR A 308 -7.35 -1.92 7.76
C TYR A 308 -7.30 -0.43 8.09
N TYR A 309 -8.00 -0.02 9.14
CA TYR A 309 -7.86 1.32 9.70
C TYR A 309 -6.90 1.27 10.89
N ASP A 310 -5.88 2.13 10.89
CA ASP A 310 -4.99 2.27 12.03
C ASP A 310 -5.64 3.06 13.17
N ALA A 311 -4.94 3.17 14.31
CA ALA A 311 -5.43 3.89 15.48
C ALA A 311 -5.63 5.41 15.25
N GLN A 312 -5.06 5.97 14.18
CA GLN A 312 -5.23 7.35 13.77
C GLN A 312 -6.36 7.52 12.74
N GLY A 313 -7.03 6.43 12.36
CA GLY A 313 -8.09 6.41 11.37
C GLY A 313 -7.60 6.46 9.92
N ASN A 314 -6.30 6.26 9.66
CA ASN A 314 -5.79 6.14 8.30
C ASN A 314 -6.13 4.75 7.74
N ILE A 315 -6.37 4.68 6.43
CA ILE A 315 -6.46 3.41 5.72
C ILE A 315 -5.03 2.94 5.45
N VAL A 316 -4.67 1.78 5.97
CA VAL A 316 -3.42 1.08 5.65
C VAL A 316 -3.78 -0.08 4.76
N ALA A 317 -3.44 0.04 3.46
CA ALA A 317 -3.59 -1.03 2.50
C ALA A 317 -2.22 -1.65 2.19
N PHE A 318 -2.17 -2.97 2.03
CA PHE A 318 -0.93 -3.68 1.83
C PHE A 318 -1.09 -4.86 0.88
N ALA A 319 0.02 -5.25 0.29
CA ALA A 319 0.11 -6.45 -0.52
C ALA A 319 1.53 -7.00 -0.48
N ARG A 320 1.66 -8.31 -0.29
CA ARG A 320 2.93 -9.01 -0.38
C ARG A 320 3.24 -9.35 -1.82
N THR A 321 4.54 -9.44 -2.12
CA THR A 321 5.01 -10.00 -3.38
C THR A 321 4.44 -11.40 -3.62
N ILE A 322 3.77 -11.57 -4.74
CA ILE A 322 3.59 -12.84 -5.44
C ILE A 322 4.88 -13.05 -6.27
N GLY A 323 5.41 -14.27 -6.29
CA GLY A 323 6.56 -14.62 -7.12
C GLY A 323 6.31 -14.38 -8.61
N TYR A 324 7.38 -14.29 -9.39
CA TYR A 324 7.33 -14.15 -10.84
C TYR A 324 8.31 -15.15 -11.49
N GLU A 325 7.76 -16.05 -12.31
CA GLU A 325 8.51 -17.17 -12.91
C GLU A 325 9.29 -17.98 -11.85
N GLU A 326 10.62 -18.02 -11.93
CA GLU A 326 11.49 -18.73 -10.96
C GLU A 326 11.96 -17.85 -9.79
N TYR A 327 11.48 -16.60 -9.71
CA TYR A 327 11.87 -15.66 -8.67
C TYR A 327 10.70 -15.31 -7.76
N ASP A 328 10.66 -15.92 -6.58
CA ASP A 328 9.62 -15.71 -5.56
C ASP A 328 9.67 -14.31 -4.91
N GLY A 329 10.71 -13.51 -5.22
CA GLY A 329 11.01 -12.27 -4.53
C GLY A 329 11.61 -12.52 -3.13
N LEU A 330 11.77 -11.45 -2.37
CA LEU A 330 12.29 -11.49 -0.99
C LEU A 330 11.18 -11.34 0.05
N GLY A 331 9.94 -11.63 -0.33
CA GLY A 331 8.76 -11.52 0.55
C GLY A 331 8.42 -10.08 0.93
N TRP A 332 8.71 -9.12 0.04
CA TRP A 332 8.48 -7.69 0.24
C TRP A 332 6.99 -7.34 0.27
N TYR A 333 6.69 -6.14 0.77
CA TYR A 333 5.34 -5.59 0.79
C TYR A 333 5.29 -4.23 0.09
N GLY A 334 4.26 -4.01 -0.71
CA GLY A 334 3.78 -2.67 -1.04
C GLY A 334 2.80 -2.24 0.03
N VAL A 335 2.91 -1.01 0.52
CA VAL A 335 1.99 -0.45 1.51
C VAL A 335 1.58 0.95 1.10
N VAL A 336 0.30 1.26 1.25
CA VAL A 336 -0.26 2.58 1.01
C VAL A 336 -1.03 3.00 2.25
N VAL A 337 -0.55 4.06 2.89
CA VAL A 337 -1.22 4.69 4.02
C VAL A 337 -1.93 5.94 3.49
N GLN A 338 -3.25 6.02 3.64
CA GLN A 338 -4.03 7.17 3.16
C GLN A 338 -4.94 7.69 4.26
N LYS A 339 -4.81 8.99 4.56
CA LYS A 339 -5.78 9.70 5.41
C LYS A 339 -7.11 9.80 4.68
N PRO A 340 -8.24 9.44 5.33
CA PRO A 340 -9.57 9.72 4.82
C PRO A 340 -9.79 11.16 4.38
N VAL A 341 -10.75 11.36 3.47
CA VAL A 341 -11.27 12.71 3.16
C VAL A 341 -11.86 13.30 4.44
N SER A 342 -11.56 14.56 4.72
CA SER A 342 -12.03 15.23 5.93
C SER A 342 -13.52 15.49 5.87
N GLN A 343 -14.15 15.60 7.05
CA GLN A 343 -15.57 15.93 7.15
C GLN A 343 -15.88 17.32 6.55
N ALA A 344 -14.96 18.29 6.69
CA ALA A 344 -15.11 19.62 6.11
C ALA A 344 -15.16 19.59 4.58
N GLU A 345 -14.35 18.73 3.94
CA GLU A 345 -14.37 18.56 2.48
C GLU A 345 -15.66 17.88 2.01
N ILE A 346 -16.15 16.88 2.76
CA ILE A 346 -17.43 16.23 2.49
C ILE A 346 -18.58 17.24 2.60
N GLU A 347 -18.59 18.08 3.65
CA GLU A 347 -19.60 19.11 3.86
C GLU A 347 -19.55 20.20 2.80
N LYS A 348 -18.36 20.66 2.42
CA LYS A 348 -18.19 21.59 1.30
C LYS A 348 -18.76 21.01 0.01
N LYS A 349 -18.48 19.73 -0.28
CA LYS A 349 -18.99 19.06 -1.48
C LYS A 349 -20.53 19.00 -1.51
N LEU A 350 -21.14 18.72 -0.37
CA LEU A 350 -22.61 18.76 -0.24
C LEU A 350 -23.18 20.14 -0.55
N VAL A 351 -22.57 21.19 0.01
CA VAL A 351 -22.96 22.59 -0.26
C VAL A 351 -22.79 22.94 -1.73
N ASP A 352 -21.67 22.55 -2.35
CA ASP A 352 -21.38 22.80 -3.76
C ASP A 352 -22.39 22.07 -4.68
N ASP A 353 -22.91 20.92 -4.25
CA ASP A 353 -23.94 20.13 -4.96
C ASP A 353 -25.38 20.59 -4.62
N GLY A 354 -25.56 21.60 -3.76
CA GLY A 354 -26.84 22.20 -3.40
C GLY A 354 -27.66 21.41 -2.36
N ILE A 355 -27.01 20.60 -1.53
CA ILE A 355 -27.60 19.75 -0.47
C ILE A 355 -27.13 20.17 0.93
#